data_AF-A0A0Q9F3P0-F1
#
_entry.id   AF-A0A0Q9F3P0-F1
#
_cell.length_a   1.000
_cell.length_b   1.000
_cell.length_c   1.000
_cell.angle_alpha   90.00
_cell.angle_beta   90.00
_cell.angle_gamma   90.00
#
_symmetry.space_group_name_H-M   'P 1'
#
loop_
_entity.id
_entity.type
_entity.pdbx_description
1 polymer ?
#
loop_
_entity_poly.entity_id
_entity_poly.type
_entity_poly.pdbx_seq_one_letter_code
_entity_poly.pdbx_strand_id
1 'polypeptide(L)'
;MKSRTKAWLGMGCAALLTGVAAAQQPQPAPMTEPMLLDYLPDDSRIEARLNGDFNGDGLVDTAYVGGNDDKRLLKVMLGYKDELEWGTTPAGEAELETTPLGAAALSLKKNVLIVEDLTGGTTATATTYRYRYDAQTRRMRLIGLDAERYSRTNSHDSLKFSWNLLTGARIVQVGHVNDSGQGDEAYRYGPERKLAAKSSPVYMEDAPNPDELLDAALGTGG
;
A
#
# COMPACT_ATOMS: atom_id res chain seq x y z
N MET A 1 0.24 50.73 -69.31
CA MET A 1 0.81 49.77 -68.33
C MET A 1 0.31 50.13 -66.94
N LYS A 2 -0.33 49.18 -66.26
CA LYS A 2 -1.13 49.39 -65.04
C LYS A 2 -0.25 49.54 -63.78
N SER A 3 -0.77 50.37 -62.88
CA SER A 3 -0.23 50.84 -61.61
C SER A 3 -0.67 50.01 -60.39
N ARG A 4 -0.02 50.31 -59.25
CA ARG A 4 -0.52 50.41 -57.85
C ARG A 4 -0.17 49.29 -56.86
N THR A 5 0.70 49.67 -55.93
CA THR A 5 0.69 49.39 -54.49
C THR A 5 -0.73 49.36 -53.89
N LYS A 6 -0.99 48.42 -52.96
CA LYS A 6 -1.94 48.61 -51.85
C LYS A 6 -1.68 47.59 -50.74
N ALA A 7 -1.50 48.12 -49.53
CA ALA A 7 -1.49 47.41 -48.26
C ALA A 7 -2.83 46.71 -48.01
N TRP A 8 -2.81 45.60 -47.27
CA TRP A 8 -4.01 45.07 -46.63
C TRP A 8 -3.76 44.82 -45.14
N LEU A 9 -4.68 45.40 -44.38
CA LEU A 9 -4.71 45.56 -42.94
C LEU A 9 -5.25 44.25 -42.33
N GLY A 10 -4.51 43.68 -41.37
CA GLY A 10 -4.95 42.49 -40.64
C GLY A 10 -6.19 42.79 -39.80
N MET A 11 -7.25 42.04 -40.04
CA MET A 11 -8.48 42.06 -39.26
C MET A 11 -8.37 40.97 -38.19
N GLY A 12 -8.14 41.37 -36.94
CA GLY A 12 -8.07 40.48 -35.80
C GLY A 12 -9.46 39.98 -35.40
N CYS A 13 -9.68 38.67 -35.48
CA CYS A 13 -10.78 38.01 -34.79
C CYS A 13 -10.29 37.58 -33.40
N ALA A 14 -10.68 38.32 -32.36
CA ALA A 14 -10.55 37.87 -30.99
C ALA A 14 -11.62 36.81 -30.71
N ALA A 15 -11.25 35.53 -30.77
CA ALA A 15 -12.08 34.44 -30.29
C ALA A 15 -12.07 34.44 -28.76
N LEU A 16 -13.18 34.85 -28.15
CA LEU A 16 -13.42 34.69 -26.72
C LEU A 16 -13.61 33.21 -26.41
N LEU A 17 -12.56 32.56 -25.88
CA LEU A 17 -12.67 31.24 -25.26
C LEU A 17 -13.43 31.40 -23.93
N THR A 18 -14.74 31.18 -23.96
CA THR A 18 -15.52 30.95 -22.74
C THR A 18 -15.12 29.60 -22.19
N GLY A 19 -14.24 29.60 -21.18
CA GLY A 19 -13.93 28.41 -20.41
C GLY A 19 -15.18 27.94 -19.67
N VAL A 20 -15.76 26.82 -20.09
CA VAL A 20 -16.69 26.06 -19.24
C VAL A 20 -15.88 25.52 -18.08
N ALA A 21 -15.99 26.16 -16.91
CA ALA A 21 -15.61 25.54 -15.66
C ALA A 21 -16.50 24.30 -15.51
N ALA A 22 -15.94 23.12 -15.77
CA ALA A 22 -16.60 21.87 -15.46
C ALA A 22 -16.86 21.87 -13.95
N ALA A 23 -18.13 22.02 -13.56
CA ALA A 23 -18.52 21.87 -12.18
C ALA A 23 -18.15 20.44 -11.76
N GLN A 24 -17.19 20.32 -10.83
CA GLN A 24 -16.86 19.03 -10.25
C GLN A 24 -18.13 18.45 -9.66
N GLN A 25 -18.55 17.28 -10.16
CA GLN A 25 -19.70 16.58 -9.59
C GLN A 25 -19.42 16.32 -8.10
N PRO A 26 -20.43 16.46 -7.23
CA PRO A 26 -20.25 16.20 -5.80
C PRO A 26 -19.75 14.77 -5.61
N GLN A 27 -18.62 14.67 -4.91
CA GLN A 27 -17.98 13.42 -4.49
C GLN A 27 -18.59 12.97 -3.16
N PRO A 28 -18.69 11.66 -2.89
CA PRO A 28 -19.06 11.18 -1.57
C PRO A 28 -18.06 11.74 -0.54
N ALA A 29 -18.58 12.16 0.62
CA ALA A 29 -17.70 12.53 1.71
C ALA A 29 -16.92 11.28 2.17
N PRO A 30 -15.62 11.39 2.43
CA PRO A 30 -14.86 10.28 2.97
C PRO A 30 -15.43 9.89 4.35
N MET A 31 -15.32 8.61 4.73
CA MET A 31 -15.89 8.09 6.00
C MET A 31 -15.41 8.91 7.21
N THR A 32 -16.24 9.14 8.21
CA THR A 32 -15.77 9.79 9.45
C THR A 32 -15.09 8.78 10.36
N GLU A 33 -14.25 9.23 11.29
CA GLU A 33 -13.59 8.33 12.24
C GLU A 33 -14.58 7.47 13.06
N PRO A 34 -15.70 8.00 13.60
CA PRO A 34 -16.72 7.16 14.22
C PRO A 34 -17.24 6.05 13.31
N MET A 35 -17.48 6.35 12.03
CA MET A 35 -17.90 5.33 11.06
C MET A 35 -16.82 4.27 10.83
N LEU A 36 -15.53 4.60 10.93
CA LEU A 36 -14.44 3.63 10.80
C LEU A 36 -14.36 2.71 12.02
N LEU A 37 -14.57 3.27 13.21
CA LEU A 37 -14.57 2.54 14.48
C LEU A 37 -15.70 1.50 14.55
N ASP A 38 -16.86 1.76 13.93
CA ASP A 38 -17.97 0.80 13.83
C ASP A 38 -17.60 -0.52 13.13
N TYR A 39 -16.49 -0.54 12.38
CA TYR A 39 -15.97 -1.73 11.70
C TYR A 39 -14.75 -2.35 12.42
N LEU A 40 -14.37 -1.85 13.58
CA LEU A 40 -13.28 -2.39 14.39
C LEU A 40 -13.83 -3.02 15.67
N PRO A 41 -13.04 -3.83 16.39
CA PRO A 41 -13.41 -4.28 17.72
C PRO A 41 -13.75 -3.13 18.66
N ASP A 42 -14.55 -3.39 19.69
CA ASP A 42 -14.85 -2.41 20.73
C ASP A 42 -13.54 -1.86 21.35
N ASP A 43 -13.61 -0.59 21.78
CA ASP A 43 -12.49 0.16 22.36
C ASP A 43 -11.27 0.34 21.43
N SER A 44 -11.43 0.07 20.13
CA SER A 44 -10.38 0.32 19.14
C SER A 44 -10.08 1.80 18.96
N ARG A 45 -8.86 2.08 18.53
CA ARG A 45 -8.43 3.39 18.04
C ARG A 45 -7.97 3.32 16.59
N ILE A 46 -8.15 4.42 15.85
CA ILE A 46 -7.54 4.56 14.53
C ILE A 46 -6.07 4.93 14.71
N GLU A 47 -5.21 4.19 14.03
CA GLU A 47 -3.76 4.35 14.06
C GLU A 47 -3.26 5.10 12.82
N ALA A 48 -3.79 4.72 11.65
CA ALA A 48 -3.45 5.33 10.38
C ALA A 48 -4.66 5.33 9.46
N ARG A 49 -4.74 6.33 8.58
CA ARG A 49 -5.81 6.46 7.61
C ARG A 49 -5.29 7.09 6.32
N LEU A 50 -5.77 6.57 5.20
CA LEU A 50 -5.53 7.08 3.88
C LEU A 50 -6.84 7.13 3.08
N ASN A 51 -7.19 8.31 2.61
CA ASN A 51 -8.27 8.46 1.62
C ASN A 51 -7.64 8.55 0.22
N GLY A 52 -8.23 7.89 -0.76
CA GLY A 52 -7.73 7.87 -2.13
C GLY A 52 -8.68 7.12 -3.06
N ASP A 53 -8.33 7.04 -4.34
CA ASP A 53 -9.07 6.25 -5.33
C ASP A 53 -8.29 4.95 -5.60
N PHE A 54 -8.69 3.86 -4.95
CA PHE A 54 -7.98 2.57 -5.00
C PHE A 54 -8.45 1.70 -6.16
N ASN A 55 -9.71 1.85 -6.60
CA ASN A 55 -10.31 1.07 -7.69
C ASN A 55 -10.27 1.79 -9.05
N GLY A 56 -9.97 3.09 -9.08
CA GLY A 56 -9.88 3.93 -10.27
C GLY A 56 -11.22 4.45 -10.79
N ASP A 57 -12.29 4.44 -9.97
CA ASP A 57 -13.63 4.88 -10.38
C ASP A 57 -13.85 6.40 -10.18
N GLY A 58 -12.87 7.09 -9.61
CA GLY A 58 -12.92 8.53 -9.35
C GLY A 58 -13.74 8.92 -8.11
N LEU A 59 -14.21 7.95 -7.32
CA LEU A 59 -14.79 8.16 -5.99
C LEU A 59 -13.70 8.08 -4.91
N VAL A 60 -14.00 8.63 -3.74
CA VAL A 60 -13.08 8.57 -2.60
C VAL A 60 -13.32 7.27 -1.82
N ASP A 61 -12.30 6.44 -1.78
CA ASP A 61 -12.17 5.26 -0.94
C ASP A 61 -11.42 5.59 0.36
N THR A 62 -11.48 4.68 1.34
CA THR A 62 -10.76 4.81 2.62
C THR A 62 -10.05 3.51 2.99
N ALA A 63 -8.74 3.58 3.20
CA ALA A 63 -7.94 2.54 3.83
C ALA A 63 -7.53 3.01 5.23
N TYR A 64 -7.56 2.12 6.21
CA TYR A 64 -7.20 2.48 7.57
C TYR A 64 -6.65 1.29 8.35
N VAL A 65 -5.79 1.60 9.31
CA VAL A 65 -5.31 0.65 10.32
C VAL A 65 -5.86 1.11 11.66
N GLY A 66 -6.41 0.17 12.41
CA GLY A 66 -6.89 0.43 13.76
C GLY A 66 -7.13 -0.85 14.54
N GLY A 67 -7.28 -0.69 15.85
CA GLY A 67 -7.44 -1.83 16.74
C GLY A 67 -7.17 -1.48 18.18
N ASN A 68 -7.04 -2.52 18.98
CA ASN A 68 -6.68 -2.50 20.39
C ASN A 68 -5.55 -3.51 20.64
N ASP A 69 -5.24 -3.78 21.91
CA ASP A 69 -4.13 -4.67 22.28
C ASP A 69 -4.41 -6.15 21.95
N ASP A 70 -5.68 -6.52 21.72
CA ASP A 70 -6.10 -7.88 21.39
C ASP A 70 -6.19 -8.12 19.88
N LYS A 71 -6.53 -7.10 19.10
CA LYS A 71 -6.73 -7.23 17.66
C LYS A 71 -6.43 -5.94 16.92
N ARG A 72 -5.62 -6.04 15.86
CA ARG A 72 -5.24 -4.94 14.97
C ARG A 72 -5.56 -5.29 13.52
N LEU A 73 -6.28 -4.41 12.84
CA LEU A 73 -6.82 -4.65 11.51
C LEU A 73 -6.39 -3.56 10.52
N LEU A 74 -6.03 -3.99 9.32
CA LEU A 74 -6.03 -3.16 8.11
C LEU A 74 -7.35 -3.38 7.37
N LYS A 75 -8.05 -2.30 7.03
CA LYS A 75 -9.30 -2.35 6.27
C LYS A 75 -9.29 -1.41 5.07
N VAL A 76 -10.00 -1.81 4.02
CA VAL A 76 -10.26 -0.99 2.82
C VAL A 76 -11.75 -0.94 2.53
N MET A 77 -12.28 0.27 2.43
CA MET A 77 -13.68 0.59 2.16
C MET A 77 -13.73 1.38 0.86
N LEU A 78 -14.44 0.87 -0.15
CA LEU A 78 -14.61 1.56 -1.43
C LEU A 78 -15.85 2.43 -1.41
N GLY A 79 -15.72 3.65 -1.89
CA GLY A 79 -16.86 4.50 -2.17
C GLY A 79 -17.69 3.91 -3.31
N TYR A 80 -19.00 4.08 -3.25
CA TYR A 80 -19.86 3.81 -4.39
C TYR A 80 -20.94 4.87 -4.53
N LYS A 81 -21.45 5.02 -5.74
CA LYS A 81 -22.51 5.94 -6.09
C LYS A 81 -23.43 5.30 -7.11
N ASP A 82 -24.61 4.93 -6.65
CA ASP A 82 -25.70 4.45 -7.48
C ASP A 82 -26.78 5.54 -7.61
N GLU A 83 -27.81 5.30 -8.43
CA GLU A 83 -28.86 6.30 -8.73
C GLU A 83 -29.63 6.77 -7.48
N LEU A 84 -29.66 5.95 -6.43
CA LEU A 84 -30.46 6.17 -5.22
C LEU A 84 -29.65 6.20 -3.93
N GLU A 85 -28.42 5.68 -3.94
CA GLU A 85 -27.64 5.46 -2.72
C GLU A 85 -26.16 5.76 -2.94
N TRP A 86 -25.56 6.41 -1.95
CA TRP A 86 -24.13 6.70 -1.89
C TRP A 86 -23.64 6.12 -0.58
N GLY A 87 -22.55 5.39 -0.62
CA GLY A 87 -22.08 4.72 0.58
C GLY A 87 -20.67 4.19 0.43
N THR A 88 -20.34 3.24 1.29
CA THR A 88 -19.08 2.51 1.21
C THR A 88 -19.30 1.02 1.34
N THR A 89 -18.42 0.22 0.74
CA THR A 89 -18.47 -1.23 0.81
C THR A 89 -17.08 -1.79 1.14
N PRO A 90 -16.96 -2.82 2.00
CA PRO A 90 -15.67 -3.45 2.27
C PRO A 90 -15.08 -4.09 1.01
N ALA A 91 -13.78 -3.90 0.78
CA ALA A 91 -13.03 -4.55 -0.29
C ALA A 91 -11.80 -5.34 0.18
N GLY A 92 -11.46 -5.25 1.47
CA GLY A 92 -10.40 -6.05 2.07
C GLY A 92 -10.28 -5.80 3.56
N GLU A 93 -9.90 -6.85 4.28
CA GLU A 93 -9.57 -6.84 5.70
C GLU A 93 -8.34 -7.73 5.87
N ALA A 94 -7.33 -7.30 6.62
CA ALA A 94 -6.20 -8.13 7.01
C ALA A 94 -5.91 -7.93 8.50
N GLU A 95 -5.55 -9.00 9.18
CA GLU A 95 -5.04 -8.92 10.55
C GLU A 95 -3.57 -8.51 10.52
N LEU A 96 -3.20 -7.59 11.41
CA LEU A 96 -1.83 -7.17 11.63
C LEU A 96 -1.42 -7.56 13.06
N GLU A 97 -0.11 -7.68 13.27
CA GLU A 97 0.47 -7.98 14.57
C GLU A 97 0.12 -6.89 15.59
N THR A 98 -0.26 -7.29 16.81
CA THR A 98 -0.77 -6.40 17.87
C THR A 98 0.34 -5.74 18.70
N THR A 99 1.60 -6.06 18.40
CA THR A 99 2.79 -5.48 19.03
C THR A 99 3.57 -4.53 18.10
N PRO A 100 2.97 -3.41 17.64
CA PRO A 100 3.64 -2.49 16.73
C PRO A 100 4.72 -1.65 17.44
N LEU A 101 5.79 -1.35 16.73
CA LEU A 101 6.88 -0.44 17.10
C LEU A 101 6.70 0.96 16.48
N GLY A 102 5.44 1.40 16.37
CA GLY A 102 5.05 2.67 15.76
C GLY A 102 3.75 2.52 14.97
N ALA A 103 3.18 3.65 14.55
CA ALA A 103 2.03 3.59 13.64
C ALA A 103 2.45 3.08 12.26
N ALA A 104 1.61 2.26 11.64
CA ALA A 104 1.71 1.85 10.25
C ALA A 104 1.63 3.08 9.35
N ALA A 105 2.40 3.05 8.26
CA ALA A 105 2.32 4.06 7.23
C ALA A 105 1.52 3.54 6.04
N LEU A 106 0.56 4.35 5.58
CA LEU A 106 -0.26 4.07 4.42
C LEU A 106 0.07 5.06 3.30
N SER A 107 0.30 4.57 2.09
CA SER A 107 0.46 5.42 0.92
C SER A 107 -0.17 4.81 -0.33
N LEU A 108 -0.53 5.66 -1.30
CA LEU A 108 -1.10 5.25 -2.58
C LEU A 108 -0.17 5.67 -3.71
N LYS A 109 0.26 4.71 -4.54
CA LYS A 109 1.09 4.98 -5.70
C LYS A 109 0.61 4.20 -6.91
N LYS A 110 0.14 4.89 -7.95
CA LYS A 110 -0.35 4.27 -9.20
C LYS A 110 -1.38 3.16 -8.91
N ASN A 111 -2.39 3.48 -8.09
CA ASN A 111 -3.47 2.58 -7.66
C ASN A 111 -2.97 1.30 -6.96
N VAL A 112 -1.82 1.41 -6.29
CA VAL A 112 -1.30 0.39 -5.37
C VAL A 112 -1.28 0.99 -3.97
N LEU A 113 -2.06 0.40 -3.07
CA LEU A 113 -1.99 0.67 -1.65
C LEU A 113 -0.72 0.02 -1.10
N ILE A 114 0.16 0.83 -0.52
CA ILE A 114 1.38 0.39 0.14
C ILE A 114 1.17 0.56 1.64
N VAL A 115 1.43 -0.51 2.38
CA VAL A 115 1.30 -0.57 3.84
C VAL A 115 2.66 -0.93 4.41
N GLU A 116 3.25 -0.02 5.16
CA GLU A 116 4.51 -0.24 5.87
C GLU A 116 4.19 -0.43 7.35
N ASP A 117 4.65 -1.54 7.92
CA ASP A 117 4.43 -1.90 9.32
C ASP A 117 5.74 -2.34 9.97
N LEU A 118 5.91 -2.01 11.25
CA LEU A 118 7.09 -2.37 12.02
C LEU A 118 6.63 -2.94 13.36
N THR A 119 6.99 -4.18 13.65
CA THR A 119 6.48 -4.93 14.82
C THR A 119 7.62 -5.54 15.62
N GLY A 120 7.31 -6.02 16.83
CA GLY A 120 8.23 -6.74 17.69
C GLY A 120 8.84 -5.88 18.80
N GLY A 121 10.11 -6.12 19.13
CA GLY A 121 10.78 -5.52 20.29
C GLY A 121 12.26 -5.29 20.04
N THR A 122 13.11 -6.12 20.65
CA THR A 122 14.56 -6.14 20.36
C THR A 122 14.83 -6.76 18.99
N THR A 123 14.13 -7.85 18.68
CA THR A 123 14.00 -8.38 17.32
C THR A 123 12.77 -7.72 16.70
N ALA A 124 12.97 -7.04 15.58
CA ALA A 124 11.91 -6.33 14.88
C ALA A 124 11.69 -6.92 13.50
N THR A 125 10.45 -6.88 13.05
CA THR A 125 10.04 -7.27 11.70
C THR A 125 9.48 -6.04 10.99
N ALA A 126 10.20 -5.56 9.99
CA ALA A 126 9.75 -4.50 9.09
C ALA A 126 9.08 -5.15 7.88
N THR A 127 7.83 -4.78 7.60
CA THR A 127 7.03 -5.37 6.52
C THR A 127 6.48 -4.29 5.60
N THR A 128 6.50 -4.55 4.30
CA THR A 128 5.85 -3.73 3.28
C THR A 128 4.91 -4.59 2.44
N TYR A 129 3.60 -4.38 2.62
CA TYR A 129 2.58 -4.99 1.77
C TYR A 129 2.23 -4.06 0.61
N ARG A 130 1.93 -4.64 -0.55
CA ARG A 130 1.45 -3.92 -1.73
C ARG A 130 0.18 -4.56 -2.23
N TYR A 131 -0.92 -3.83 -2.14
CA TYR A 131 -2.22 -4.27 -2.56
C TYR A 131 -2.70 -3.50 -3.78
N ARG A 132 -3.39 -4.19 -4.69
CA ARG A 132 -4.08 -3.60 -5.83
C ARG A 132 -5.50 -4.12 -5.89
N TYR A 133 -6.47 -3.27 -6.17
CA TYR A 133 -7.84 -3.71 -6.37
C TYR A 133 -7.96 -4.62 -7.59
N ASP A 134 -8.64 -5.75 -7.42
CA ASP A 134 -9.02 -6.67 -8.48
C ASP A 134 -10.52 -6.52 -8.76
N ALA A 135 -10.85 -5.91 -9.89
CA ALA A 135 -12.23 -5.65 -10.30
C ALA A 135 -13.03 -6.93 -10.60
N GLN A 136 -12.38 -8.04 -10.95
CA GLN A 136 -13.09 -9.29 -11.26
C GLN A 136 -13.66 -9.92 -9.99
N THR A 137 -12.91 -9.86 -8.90
CA THR A 137 -13.31 -10.43 -7.61
C THR A 137 -13.84 -9.39 -6.64
N ARG A 138 -13.72 -8.09 -6.97
CA ARG A 138 -14.06 -6.95 -6.13
C ARG A 138 -13.31 -6.97 -4.78
N ARG A 139 -12.05 -7.39 -4.79
CA ARG A 139 -11.21 -7.58 -3.58
C ARG A 139 -9.86 -6.91 -3.74
N MET A 140 -9.24 -6.52 -2.64
CA MET A 140 -7.85 -6.08 -2.60
C MET A 140 -6.92 -7.29 -2.73
N ARG A 141 -6.14 -7.33 -3.80
CA ARG A 141 -5.19 -8.42 -4.08
C ARG A 141 -3.79 -8.03 -3.63
N LEU A 142 -3.12 -8.90 -2.88
CA LEU A 142 -1.70 -8.78 -2.56
C LEU A 142 -0.87 -9.03 -3.83
N ILE A 143 -0.07 -8.05 -4.24
CA ILE A 143 0.79 -8.11 -5.42
C ILE A 143 2.28 -8.16 -5.06
N GLY A 144 2.64 -7.77 -3.84
CA GLY A 144 4.00 -7.91 -3.33
C GLY A 144 4.07 -7.79 -1.83
N LEU A 145 5.04 -8.49 -1.23
CA LEU A 145 5.35 -8.45 0.20
C LEU A 145 6.87 -8.43 0.35
N ASP A 146 7.39 -7.42 1.02
CA ASP A 146 8.77 -7.42 1.52
C ASP A 146 8.74 -7.52 3.03
N ALA A 147 9.61 -8.32 3.63
CA ALA A 147 9.76 -8.44 5.06
C ALA A 147 11.25 -8.55 5.43
N GLU A 148 11.64 -7.88 6.51
CA GLU A 148 12.98 -7.97 7.08
C GLU A 148 12.87 -8.17 8.58
N ARG A 149 13.41 -9.28 9.09
CA ARG A 149 13.60 -9.47 10.52
C ARG A 149 15.04 -9.20 10.88
N TYR A 150 15.25 -8.32 11.86
CA TYR A 150 16.58 -7.88 12.26
C TYR A 150 16.62 -7.59 13.77
N SER A 151 17.83 -7.58 14.34
CA SER A 151 18.05 -7.09 15.69
C SER A 151 18.19 -5.57 15.68
N ARG A 152 17.39 -4.87 16.46
CA ARG A 152 17.54 -3.41 16.67
C ARG A 152 18.79 -3.06 17.48
N THR A 153 19.43 -4.05 18.11
CA THR A 153 20.68 -3.90 18.86
C THR A 153 21.85 -4.61 18.17
N ASN A 154 21.66 -5.10 16.94
CA ASN A 154 22.66 -5.83 16.15
C ASN A 154 23.24 -7.06 16.90
N SER A 155 22.42 -7.70 17.74
CA SER A 155 22.82 -8.85 18.56
C SER A 155 22.78 -10.20 17.83
N HIS A 156 22.14 -10.27 16.66
CA HIS A 156 22.03 -11.46 15.84
C HIS A 156 21.78 -11.07 14.39
N ASP A 157 21.92 -12.04 13.48
CA ASP A 157 21.76 -11.86 12.04
C ASP A 157 20.37 -11.36 11.64
N SER A 158 20.30 -10.78 10.43
CA SER A 158 19.08 -10.33 9.77
C SER A 158 18.69 -11.29 8.64
N LEU A 159 17.39 -11.30 8.33
CA LEU A 159 16.84 -12.03 7.21
C LEU A 159 15.90 -11.14 6.42
N LYS A 160 16.19 -10.99 5.14
CA LYS A 160 15.34 -10.32 4.15
C LYS A 160 14.58 -11.34 3.33
N PHE A 161 13.31 -11.05 3.10
CA PHE A 161 12.42 -11.77 2.23
C PHE A 161 11.69 -10.78 1.33
N SER A 162 11.62 -11.07 0.04
CA SER A 162 10.80 -10.34 -0.92
C SER A 162 10.03 -11.33 -1.77
N TRP A 163 8.74 -11.06 -1.98
CA TRP A 163 7.86 -11.87 -2.82
C TRP A 163 7.08 -10.99 -3.77
N ASN A 164 7.27 -11.22 -5.06
CA ASN A 164 6.44 -10.68 -6.12
C ASN A 164 5.35 -11.69 -6.47
N LEU A 165 4.12 -11.45 -6.04
CA LEU A 165 3.01 -12.40 -6.22
C LEU A 165 2.44 -12.39 -7.64
N LEU A 166 2.77 -11.39 -8.46
CA LEU A 166 2.38 -11.35 -9.87
C LEU A 166 3.19 -12.36 -10.72
N THR A 167 4.45 -12.57 -10.35
CA THR A 167 5.38 -13.47 -11.06
C THR A 167 5.69 -14.76 -10.29
N GLY A 168 5.44 -14.77 -8.99
CA GLY A 168 5.83 -15.86 -8.10
C GLY A 168 7.32 -15.84 -7.70
N ALA A 169 8.07 -14.81 -8.11
CA ALA A 169 9.48 -14.67 -7.76
C ALA A 169 9.63 -14.33 -6.28
N ARG A 170 10.53 -15.04 -5.60
CA ARG A 170 10.91 -14.85 -4.20
C ARG A 170 12.40 -14.62 -4.10
N ILE A 171 12.81 -13.72 -3.23
CA ILE A 171 14.21 -13.44 -2.93
C ILE A 171 14.39 -13.55 -1.43
N VAL A 172 15.41 -14.30 -1.02
CA VAL A 172 15.82 -14.43 0.37
C VAL A 172 17.28 -14.02 0.50
N GLN A 173 17.61 -13.24 1.51
CA GLN A 173 18.98 -12.80 1.76
C GLN A 173 19.27 -12.76 3.26
N VAL A 174 20.36 -13.40 3.67
CA VAL A 174 20.84 -13.37 5.05
C VAL A 174 21.86 -12.24 5.19
N GLY A 175 21.73 -11.45 6.25
CA GLY A 175 22.71 -10.44 6.63
C GLY A 175 23.37 -10.79 7.95
N HIS A 176 24.69 -10.94 7.95
CA HIS A 176 25.44 -11.20 9.19
C HIS A 176 25.76 -9.91 9.91
N VAL A 177 25.73 -9.92 11.24
CA VAL A 177 26.13 -8.76 12.05
C VAL A 177 27.52 -8.29 11.63
N ASN A 178 27.67 -6.98 11.40
CA ASN A 178 28.96 -6.38 11.10
C ASN A 178 29.77 -6.15 12.39
N ASP A 179 30.53 -7.15 12.80
CA ASP A 179 31.43 -7.11 13.97
C ASP A 179 32.82 -6.52 13.68
N SER A 180 33.09 -6.17 12.42
CA SER A 180 34.42 -5.76 11.98
C SER A 180 34.87 -4.38 12.46
N GLY A 181 33.95 -3.55 12.97
CA GLY A 181 34.20 -2.15 13.30
C GLY A 181 34.50 -1.26 12.09
N GLN A 182 34.27 -1.75 10.86
CA GLN A 182 34.49 -1.01 9.61
C GLN A 182 33.16 -0.71 8.92
N GLY A 183 32.97 0.56 8.57
CA GLY A 183 31.73 1.08 7.97
C GLY A 183 30.63 1.30 9.00
N ASP A 184 29.61 2.07 8.61
CA ASP A 184 28.47 2.41 9.46
C ASP A 184 27.29 1.41 9.32
N GLU A 185 27.44 0.40 8.46
CA GLU A 185 26.42 -0.60 8.18
C GLU A 185 26.34 -1.64 9.31
N ALA A 186 25.12 -1.86 9.83
CA ALA A 186 24.86 -2.85 10.88
C ALA A 186 25.02 -4.31 10.42
N TYR A 187 24.78 -4.59 9.13
CA TYR A 187 24.77 -5.94 8.57
C TYR A 187 25.55 -6.02 7.27
N ARG A 188 26.24 -7.14 7.08
CA ARG A 188 26.87 -7.52 5.82
C ARG A 188 26.02 -8.57 5.14
N TYR A 189 25.37 -8.18 4.04
CA TYR A 189 24.48 -9.06 3.31
C TYR A 189 25.23 -10.02 2.39
N GLY A 190 24.88 -11.29 2.50
CA GLY A 190 25.35 -12.35 1.61
C GLY A 190 24.67 -12.31 0.23
N PRO A 191 24.92 -13.32 -0.62
CA PRO A 191 24.27 -13.42 -1.92
C PRO A 191 22.76 -13.64 -1.80
N GLU A 192 22.01 -13.10 -2.75
CA GLU A 192 20.57 -13.34 -2.87
C GLU A 192 20.28 -14.78 -3.32
N ARG A 193 19.39 -15.47 -2.61
CA ARG A 193 18.79 -16.72 -3.06
C ARG A 193 17.47 -16.41 -3.76
N LYS A 194 17.43 -16.64 -5.07
CA LYS A 194 16.23 -16.43 -5.90
C LYS A 194 15.49 -17.74 -6.08
N LEU A 195 14.20 -17.73 -5.79
CA LEU A 195 13.29 -18.84 -5.97
C LEU A 195 12.13 -18.38 -6.85
N ALA A 196 11.54 -19.30 -7.61
CA ALA A 196 10.34 -19.01 -8.38
C ALA A 196 9.38 -20.19 -8.26
N ALA A 197 8.18 -19.92 -7.79
CA ALA A 197 7.11 -20.90 -7.74
C ALA A 197 5.83 -20.24 -8.26
N LYS A 198 4.98 -21.01 -8.93
CA LYS A 198 3.66 -20.51 -9.36
C LYS A 198 2.91 -20.02 -8.12
N SER A 199 2.52 -18.74 -8.13
CA SER A 199 1.67 -18.16 -7.08
C SER A 199 0.24 -18.08 -7.59
N SER A 200 -0.70 -18.61 -6.81
CA SER A 200 -2.10 -18.23 -6.97
C SER A 200 -2.28 -16.77 -6.53
N PRO A 201 -3.33 -16.08 -7.00
CA PRO A 201 -3.74 -14.81 -6.41
C PRO A 201 -3.94 -14.95 -4.90
N VAL A 202 -3.40 -14.02 -4.13
CA VAL A 202 -3.61 -13.90 -2.69
C VAL A 202 -4.36 -12.58 -2.47
N TYR A 203 -5.43 -12.63 -1.69
CA TYR A 203 -6.22 -11.45 -1.33
C TYR A 203 -5.83 -10.96 0.05
N MET A 204 -6.27 -9.74 0.41
CA MET A 204 -5.87 -9.06 1.64
C MET A 204 -6.17 -9.89 2.90
N GLU A 205 -7.33 -10.53 2.95
CA GLU A 205 -7.76 -11.42 4.03
C GLU A 205 -7.00 -12.75 4.10
N ASP A 206 -6.32 -13.10 3.01
CA ASP A 206 -5.50 -14.31 2.90
C ASP A 206 -3.99 -13.96 2.96
N ALA A 207 -3.65 -12.71 3.31
CA ALA A 207 -2.27 -12.27 3.36
C ALA A 207 -1.49 -13.06 4.43
N PRO A 208 -0.34 -13.64 4.09
CA PRO A 208 0.43 -14.46 5.01
C PRO A 208 1.07 -13.61 6.11
N ASN A 209 1.24 -14.19 7.29
CA ASN A 209 2.00 -13.58 8.36
C ASN A 209 3.49 -13.46 7.95
N PRO A 210 4.11 -12.27 8.07
CA PRO A 210 5.49 -12.05 7.62
C PRO A 210 6.51 -12.84 8.44
N ASP A 211 6.25 -13.06 9.73
CA ASP A 211 7.14 -13.83 10.59
C ASP A 211 7.13 -15.32 10.23
N GLU A 212 5.96 -15.89 9.93
CA GLU A 212 5.85 -17.28 9.44
C GLU A 212 6.57 -17.46 8.10
N LEU A 213 6.47 -16.48 7.20
CA LEU A 213 7.20 -16.50 5.93
C LEU A 213 8.71 -16.50 6.11
N LEU A 214 9.20 -15.67 7.04
CA LEU A 214 10.61 -15.57 7.37
C LEU A 214 11.12 -16.88 8.01
N ASP A 215 10.34 -17.48 8.91
CA ASP A 215 10.67 -18.79 9.51
C ASP A 215 10.74 -19.91 8.47
N ALA A 216 9.77 -19.96 7.54
CA ALA A 216 9.78 -20.90 6.44
C ALA A 216 10.98 -20.68 5.48
N ALA A 217 11.39 -19.43 5.27
CA ALA A 217 12.55 -19.10 4.45
C ALA A 217 13.87 -19.57 5.08
N LEU A 218 13.98 -19.60 6.41
CA LEU A 218 15.11 -20.18 7.14
C LEU A 218 15.10 -21.72 7.08
N GLY A 219 13.95 -22.34 7.30
CA GLY A 219 13.81 -23.81 7.33
C GLY A 219 14.06 -24.49 5.97
N THR A 220 13.86 -23.78 4.86
CA THR A 220 14.15 -24.27 3.50
C THR A 220 15.64 -24.18 3.10
N GLY A 221 16.53 -23.89 4.05
CA GLY A 221 17.98 -23.79 3.86
C GLY A 221 18.80 -24.99 4.33
N GLY A 222 18.15 -26.09 4.78
CA GLY A 222 18.79 -27.34 5.21
C GLY A 222 18.88 -28.41 4.13
#